data_AF-A0A5D2VGB6-F1
#
_entry.id   AF-A0A5D2VGB6-F1
#
_cell.length_a   1.000
_cell.length_b   1.000
_cell.length_c   1.000
_cell.angle_alpha   90.00
_cell.angle_beta   90.00
_cell.angle_gamma   90.00
#
_symmetry.space_group_name_H-M   'P 1'
#
loop_
_entity.id
_entity.type
_entity.pdbx_description
1 polymer ?
#
loop_
_entity_poly.entity_id
_entity_poly.type
_entity_poly.pdbx_seq_one_letter_code
_entity_poly.pdbx_strand_id
1 'polypeptide(L)'
;MRALLSPESSSLYFTSINIVFRDPNPCRSRTSLYFLKRDGCCRLIRRKPRSTAVKAVLDSATIEELGLKESDMRNPAISSTYRRSMLPKPNQTVLEAQARICTGPTQTRPLSEEQAFKVLDTILRSVRGELKDEEQVSKAQIGAFFAGMTIRANSFPEETQWSEGERRAMNLFWPLLLRALPPDVIFIADPEGSIMGLGNSVGPQFIGNGTTEMRLVGALREILAGGHLGYEEVQGVLKDVLPLKFEDGKSTGVSESLLSAFLIGQRMNRETDRELKAYCLAFDDELGPAPVADVNSLTHYGEPYDGNTRFFRSTLFVAAVRSCYGESSLLHGVEWMPPKGGVTEEQMLNFMGANTNLSLHQAKKLIEDEEVGFAYLSQREARPSLYSLIGLREHIKKRPPLATTEKVQQFIRAKGKESIVAGFYHEGYEEPLLMLMKRRGVHSGLVVKGEEGALSMTTRLRSASTSKGFPVNYCSGFCSVGTETACKEDGVSHQSFRLEVNAMDYGFEPTDTPRTDRSVSKNIELGLAALHGQKGPAYDRIVLNAGIVDHLLGCDGAEDVTIALDRAREAIDSGKALKKLLNYIKVSHKLK
;
A
#
# COMPACT_ATOMS: atom_id res chain seq x y z
N MET A 1 -10.75 -49.55 43.72
CA MET A 1 -10.01 -50.48 42.84
C MET A 1 -8.96 -49.66 42.12
N ARG A 2 -7.68 -50.00 42.38
CA ARG A 2 -6.44 -49.87 41.57
C ARG A 2 -6.20 -48.61 40.70
N ALA A 3 -4.99 -48.06 40.59
CA ALA A 3 -3.71 -48.19 41.29
C ALA A 3 -2.76 -47.19 40.62
N LEU A 4 -1.79 -46.71 41.40
CA LEU A 4 -0.53 -46.07 41.00
C LEU A 4 0.25 -46.91 39.98
N LEU A 5 1.18 -46.28 39.25
CA LEU A 5 2.60 -46.69 39.16
C LEU A 5 3.41 -45.73 38.25
N SER A 6 4.39 -45.06 38.85
CA SER A 6 5.69 -44.73 38.24
C SER A 6 6.50 -46.03 38.03
N PRO A 7 7.59 -46.06 37.21
CA PRO A 7 8.90 -45.64 37.72
C PRO A 7 9.92 -45.05 36.70
N GLU A 8 10.80 -44.22 37.27
CA GLU A 8 12.28 -44.12 37.14
C GLU A 8 13.03 -43.95 35.80
N SER A 9 13.59 -42.74 35.67
CA SER A 9 15.01 -42.36 35.48
C SER A 9 16.05 -43.34 34.91
N SER A 10 16.77 -42.85 33.89
CA SER A 10 18.22 -43.07 33.74
C SER A 10 18.90 -41.80 33.19
N SER A 11 19.71 -41.17 34.03
CA SER A 11 20.64 -40.09 33.72
C SER A 11 21.81 -40.59 32.87
N LEU A 12 22.31 -39.80 31.91
CA LEU A 12 23.73 -39.74 31.57
C LEU A 12 24.07 -38.36 30.99
N TYR A 13 25.12 -37.78 31.57
CA TYR A 13 25.79 -36.51 31.27
C TYR A 13 26.37 -36.47 29.85
N PHE A 14 26.51 -35.29 29.23
CA PHE A 14 27.76 -34.84 28.58
C PHE A 14 27.69 -33.35 28.16
N THR A 15 28.40 -32.54 28.95
CA THR A 15 29.30 -31.43 28.60
C THR A 15 28.98 -30.46 27.45
N SER A 16 28.85 -29.19 27.85
CA SER A 16 29.06 -27.98 27.07
C SER A 16 30.41 -27.97 26.35
N ILE A 17 30.39 -27.72 25.03
CA ILE A 17 31.59 -27.41 24.25
C ILE A 17 31.52 -25.95 23.81
N ASN A 18 32.39 -25.14 24.44
CA ASN A 18 32.82 -23.84 23.95
C ASN A 18 33.66 -24.04 22.68
N ILE A 19 33.26 -23.43 21.57
CA ILE A 19 34.13 -23.27 20.40
C ILE A 19 34.60 -21.83 20.34
N VAL A 20 35.86 -21.68 20.74
CA VAL A 20 36.74 -20.54 20.49
C VAL A 20 37.19 -20.62 19.04
N PHE A 21 37.05 -19.54 18.27
CA PHE A 21 37.89 -19.32 17.09
C PHE A 21 38.73 -18.06 17.27
N ARG A 22 40.04 -18.26 17.12
CA ARG A 22 41.13 -17.31 17.27
C ARG A 22 41.27 -16.43 16.03
N ASP A 23 41.44 -15.13 16.29
CA ASP A 23 42.15 -14.17 15.46
C ASP A 23 43.64 -14.55 15.26
N PRO A 24 44.23 -14.16 14.12
CA PRO A 24 45.62 -13.74 14.08
C PRO A 24 45.81 -12.34 13.44
N ASN A 25 46.25 -11.41 14.29
CA ASN A 25 47.06 -10.18 14.13
C ASN A 25 48.08 -10.13 12.93
N PRO A 26 48.82 -9.01 12.66
CA PRO A 26 48.70 -7.60 13.10
C PRO A 26 49.05 -6.51 12.02
N CYS A 27 48.94 -5.23 12.45
CA CYS A 27 49.82 -4.09 12.10
C CYS A 27 49.53 -3.26 10.82
N ARG A 28 49.05 -2.01 10.98
CA ARG A 28 49.86 -0.78 10.84
C ARG A 28 49.06 0.53 10.93
N SER A 29 49.71 1.47 11.64
CA SER A 29 49.64 2.94 11.56
C SER A 29 48.32 3.67 11.80
N ARG A 30 48.22 4.19 13.03
CA ARG A 30 47.58 5.48 13.36
C ARG A 30 48.24 6.61 12.56
N THR A 31 47.44 7.49 11.99
CA THR A 31 47.85 8.87 11.70
C THR A 31 46.76 9.80 12.21
N SER A 32 47.02 10.36 13.40
CA SER A 32 46.32 11.52 13.91
C SER A 32 46.85 12.75 13.18
N LEU A 33 46.01 13.44 12.41
CA LEU A 33 46.32 14.79 11.92
C LEU A 33 45.56 15.80 12.78
N TYR A 34 46.33 16.45 13.65
CA TYR A 34 45.99 17.71 14.29
C TYR A 34 45.79 18.78 13.21
N PHE A 35 44.62 19.41 13.17
CA PHE A 35 44.43 20.66 12.42
C PHE A 35 44.64 21.85 13.36
N LEU A 36 45.73 22.57 13.12
CA LEU A 36 46.00 23.89 13.69
C LEU A 36 45.06 24.94 13.06
N LYS A 37 44.49 25.79 13.90
CA LYS A 37 43.85 27.06 13.50
C LYS A 37 44.89 28.00 12.88
N ARG A 38 44.56 28.63 11.74
CA ARG A 38 44.89 30.04 11.50
C ARG A 38 43.97 30.67 10.44
N ASP A 39 43.69 31.95 10.70
CA ASP A 39 42.70 32.84 10.10
C ASP A 39 42.85 33.11 8.59
N GLY A 40 41.77 33.59 7.98
CA GLY A 40 41.90 34.49 6.82
C GLY A 40 40.83 34.42 5.73
N CYS A 41 39.78 35.24 5.89
CA CYS A 41 39.09 36.01 4.85
C CYS A 41 38.33 35.32 3.67
N CYS A 42 37.01 35.54 3.71
CA CYS A 42 35.96 35.50 2.69
C CYS A 42 36.36 35.52 1.20
N ARG A 43 35.90 34.51 0.43
CA ARG A 43 35.32 34.69 -0.93
C ARG A 43 34.18 33.70 -1.17
N LEU A 44 32.98 34.24 -1.38
CA LEU A 44 31.76 33.52 -1.78
C LEU A 44 31.94 32.94 -3.19
N ILE A 45 32.13 31.62 -3.31
CA ILE A 45 31.99 30.89 -4.57
C ILE A 45 30.64 30.18 -4.55
N ARG A 46 29.73 30.67 -5.38
CA ARG A 46 28.41 30.11 -5.68
C ARG A 46 28.57 28.69 -6.23
N ARG A 47 28.46 27.66 -5.38
CA ARG A 47 28.41 26.25 -5.81
C ARG A 47 27.06 25.98 -6.47
N LYS A 48 27.05 25.84 -7.80
CA LYS A 48 25.95 25.17 -8.52
C LYS A 48 25.86 23.71 -8.01
N PRO A 49 24.68 23.19 -7.64
CA PRO A 49 24.54 21.77 -7.35
C PRO A 49 24.68 21.00 -8.67
N ARG A 50 25.65 20.08 -8.75
CA ARG A 50 25.83 19.18 -9.89
C ARG A 50 24.81 18.05 -9.81
N SER A 51 24.12 17.79 -10.91
CA SER A 51 23.14 16.71 -11.13
C SER A 51 23.83 15.35 -11.30
N THR A 52 24.34 14.76 -10.23
CA THR A 52 25.15 13.51 -10.31
C THR A 52 24.37 12.21 -10.13
N ALA A 53 23.13 12.24 -9.62
CA ALA A 53 22.40 11.00 -9.31
C ALA A 53 21.89 10.23 -10.55
N VAL A 54 21.49 10.94 -11.62
CA VAL A 54 20.98 10.32 -12.86
C VAL A 54 22.12 9.67 -13.65
N LYS A 55 23.28 10.35 -13.76
CA LYS A 55 24.47 9.86 -14.47
C LYS A 55 25.06 8.56 -13.92
N ALA A 56 24.69 8.19 -12.69
CA ALA A 56 25.16 6.95 -12.06
C ALA A 56 24.24 5.75 -12.30
N VAL A 57 22.98 5.97 -12.72
CA VAL A 57 21.98 4.91 -12.90
C VAL A 57 21.65 4.66 -14.37
N LEU A 58 21.68 5.70 -15.21
CA LEU A 58 21.64 5.61 -16.66
C LEU A 58 23.05 5.94 -17.16
N ASP A 59 23.70 5.02 -17.89
CA ASP A 59 25.01 5.29 -18.48
C ASP A 59 24.93 6.36 -19.59
N SER A 60 26.07 6.92 -20.00
CA SER A 60 26.06 7.98 -21.01
C SER A 60 25.53 7.49 -22.37
N ALA A 61 25.67 6.20 -22.66
CA ALA A 61 25.17 5.59 -23.90
C ALA A 61 23.64 5.56 -23.93
N THR A 62 22.99 5.20 -22.82
CA THR A 62 21.53 5.20 -22.68
C THR A 62 20.98 6.62 -22.77
N ILE A 63 21.68 7.61 -22.18
CA ILE A 63 21.30 9.03 -22.25
C ILE A 63 21.43 9.57 -23.69
N GLU A 64 22.46 9.18 -24.43
CA GLU A 64 22.65 9.56 -25.84
C GLU A 64 21.61 8.92 -26.76
N GLU A 65 21.28 7.65 -26.56
CA GLU A 65 20.24 6.92 -27.30
C GLU A 65 18.83 7.51 -27.07
N LEU A 66 18.59 8.07 -25.88
CA LEU A 66 17.36 8.73 -25.50
C LEU A 66 17.14 10.10 -26.19
N GLY A 67 18.18 10.74 -26.71
CA GLY A 67 18.11 12.08 -27.32
C GLY A 67 17.58 13.17 -26.37
N LEU A 68 17.67 12.95 -25.05
CA LEU A 68 17.23 13.86 -24.01
C LEU A 68 18.34 14.87 -23.71
N LYS A 69 18.02 16.17 -23.68
CA LYS A 69 19.00 17.18 -23.22
C LYS A 69 19.14 17.08 -21.71
N GLU A 70 20.36 17.24 -21.18
CA GLU A 70 20.64 17.31 -19.73
C GLU A 70 19.76 18.35 -18.99
N SER A 71 19.25 19.37 -19.69
CA SER A 71 18.34 20.39 -19.15
C SER A 71 16.91 19.92 -18.91
N ASP A 72 16.47 18.86 -19.60
CA ASP A 72 15.07 18.40 -19.62
C ASP A 72 14.81 17.38 -18.49
N MET A 73 15.88 16.80 -17.92
CA MET A 73 15.84 15.93 -16.76
C MET A 73 15.80 16.77 -15.46
N ARG A 74 14.66 17.39 -15.17
CA ARG A 74 14.39 17.88 -13.81
C ARG A 74 14.25 16.67 -12.90
N ASN A 75 15.35 16.30 -12.23
CA ASN A 75 15.34 15.26 -11.21
C ASN A 75 14.70 15.82 -9.92
N PRO A 76 13.53 15.32 -9.46
CA PRO A 76 13.00 15.71 -8.16
C PRO A 76 13.77 15.08 -6.98
N ALA A 77 14.79 14.25 -7.23
CA ALA A 77 15.55 13.57 -6.19
C ALA A 77 16.58 14.49 -5.51
N ILE A 78 16.12 15.23 -4.49
CA ILE A 78 16.98 15.62 -3.34
C ILE A 78 16.35 15.17 -2.00
N SER A 79 15.10 14.69 -1.98
CA SER A 79 14.50 14.12 -0.78
C SER A 79 14.57 12.60 -0.79
N SER A 80 15.22 12.01 0.22
CA SER A 80 15.16 10.56 0.51
C SER A 80 13.77 10.10 0.94
N THR A 81 12.84 11.03 1.16
CA THR A 81 11.44 10.76 1.44
C THR A 81 10.57 11.44 0.39
N TYR A 82 9.94 10.66 -0.50
CA TYR A 82 8.85 11.14 -1.38
C TYR A 82 7.60 11.61 -0.58
N ARG A 83 7.62 11.44 0.75
CA ARG A 83 6.70 12.10 1.67
C ARG A 83 6.81 13.62 1.54
N ARG A 84 5.69 14.29 1.28
CA ARG A 84 5.60 15.75 1.24
C ARG A 84 6.01 16.36 2.58
N SER A 85 6.95 17.29 2.57
CA SER A 85 7.45 17.97 3.78
C SER A 85 6.38 18.81 4.48
N MET A 86 5.40 19.31 3.71
CA MET A 86 4.27 20.12 4.21
C MET A 86 3.28 19.32 5.05
N LEU A 87 3.29 17.99 4.99
CA LEU A 87 2.37 17.17 5.78
C LEU A 87 2.85 17.14 7.25
N PRO A 88 2.00 17.53 8.22
CA PRO A 88 2.36 17.44 9.63
C PRO A 88 2.65 15.99 10.01
N LYS A 89 3.57 15.78 10.96
CA LYS A 89 3.86 14.43 11.44
C LYS A 89 2.89 14.06 12.55
N PRO A 90 2.49 12.79 12.66
CA PRO A 90 1.69 12.34 13.80
C PRO A 90 2.50 12.33 15.10
N ASN A 91 1.83 12.56 16.22
CA ASN A 91 2.41 12.34 17.53
C ASN A 91 2.79 10.85 17.69
N GLN A 92 4.05 10.56 17.95
CA GLN A 92 4.57 9.19 17.94
C GLN A 92 3.99 8.31 19.05
N THR A 93 3.74 8.86 20.25
CA THR A 93 3.15 8.13 21.37
C THR A 93 1.76 7.61 21.01
N VAL A 94 0.91 8.46 20.45
CA VAL A 94 -0.45 8.07 20.04
C VAL A 94 -0.40 7.13 18.82
N LEU A 95 0.52 7.36 17.89
CA LEU A 95 0.69 6.51 16.70
C LEU A 95 1.08 5.07 17.06
N GLU A 96 1.95 4.89 18.06
CA GLU A 96 2.33 3.57 18.59
C GLU A 96 1.17 2.87 19.28
N ALA A 97 0.34 3.62 20.01
CA ALA A 97 -0.87 3.07 20.62
C ALA A 97 -1.88 2.61 19.56
N GLN A 98 -2.16 3.44 18.55
CA GLN A 98 -3.03 3.08 17.42
C GLN A 98 -2.50 1.85 16.66
N ALA A 99 -1.18 1.70 16.53
CA ALA A 99 -0.58 0.50 15.94
C ALA A 99 -0.92 -0.79 16.71
N ARG A 100 -1.27 -0.71 17.99
CA ARG A 100 -1.64 -1.86 18.83
C ARG A 100 -3.14 -2.08 18.94
N ILE A 101 -3.93 -1.01 19.09
CA ILE A 101 -5.35 -1.11 19.44
C ILE A 101 -6.32 -0.93 18.26
N CYS A 102 -5.93 -0.21 17.20
CA CYS A 102 -6.78 0.03 16.02
C CYS A 102 -6.69 -1.14 15.03
N THR A 103 -6.90 -2.36 15.51
CA THR A 103 -6.89 -3.58 14.69
C THR A 103 -8.19 -4.34 14.85
N GLY A 104 -8.39 -5.37 14.02
CA GLY A 104 -9.61 -6.16 14.07
C GLY A 104 -9.77 -6.97 15.38
N PRO A 105 -10.94 -7.61 15.55
CA PRO A 105 -11.37 -8.25 16.80
C PRO A 105 -10.49 -9.39 17.30
N THR A 106 -9.56 -9.89 16.48
CA THR A 106 -8.67 -11.01 16.82
C THR A 106 -7.19 -10.63 16.89
N GLN A 107 -6.83 -9.40 16.48
CA GLN A 107 -5.42 -8.97 16.35
C GLN A 107 -5.05 -7.84 17.32
N THR A 108 -6.05 -7.31 18.01
CA THR A 108 -5.90 -6.21 18.95
C THR A 108 -5.09 -6.62 20.17
N ARG A 109 -4.11 -5.77 20.50
CA ARG A 109 -3.23 -5.94 21.64
C ARG A 109 -3.47 -4.78 22.61
N PRO A 110 -4.17 -5.02 23.73
CA PRO A 110 -4.41 -4.01 24.74
C PRO A 110 -3.11 -3.29 25.19
N LEU A 111 -3.25 -2.04 25.60
CA LEU A 111 -2.15 -1.29 26.19
C LEU A 111 -1.87 -1.75 27.63
N SER A 112 -0.62 -1.66 28.06
CA SER A 112 -0.30 -1.72 29.49
C SER A 112 -0.80 -0.46 30.19
N GLU A 113 -0.85 -0.48 31.53
CA GLU A 113 -1.24 0.68 32.32
C GLU A 113 -0.35 1.90 32.02
N GLU A 114 0.97 1.75 32.09
CA GLU A 114 1.92 2.83 31.78
C GLU A 114 1.71 3.41 30.38
N GLN A 115 1.45 2.55 29.39
CA GLN A 115 1.16 2.97 28.02
C GLN A 115 -0.15 3.76 27.94
N ALA A 116 -1.21 3.27 28.57
CA ALA A 116 -2.52 3.92 28.56
C ALA A 116 -2.45 5.30 29.25
N PHE A 117 -1.81 5.39 30.42
CA PHE A 117 -1.59 6.65 31.13
C PHE A 117 -0.80 7.65 30.27
N LYS A 118 0.31 7.20 29.67
CA LYS A 118 1.13 8.06 28.81
C LYS A 118 0.35 8.60 27.62
N VAL A 119 -0.47 7.77 26.97
CA VAL A 119 -1.26 8.16 25.80
C VAL A 119 -2.35 9.15 26.17
N LEU A 120 -3.13 8.87 27.21
CA LEU A 120 -4.22 9.74 27.65
C LEU A 120 -3.71 11.08 28.20
N ASP A 121 -2.58 11.08 28.94
CA ASP A 121 -1.90 12.30 29.36
C ASP A 121 -1.45 13.12 28.14
N THR A 122 -0.81 12.49 27.16
CA THR A 122 -0.38 13.16 25.92
C THR A 122 -1.56 13.80 25.19
N ILE A 123 -2.69 13.09 25.07
CA ILE A 123 -3.92 13.64 24.46
C ILE A 123 -4.44 14.84 25.27
N LEU A 124 -4.54 14.70 26.60
CA LEU A 124 -5.05 15.77 27.47
C LEU A 124 -4.19 17.05 27.36
N ARG A 125 -2.87 16.90 27.45
CA ARG A 125 -1.91 18.00 27.31
C ARG A 125 -1.99 18.65 25.93
N SER A 126 -2.14 17.85 24.88
CA SER A 126 -2.32 18.37 23.52
C SER A 126 -3.57 19.22 23.39
N VAL A 127 -4.71 18.75 23.91
CA VAL A 127 -6.01 19.43 23.80
C VAL A 127 -6.03 20.71 24.64
N ARG A 128 -5.27 20.76 25.73
CA ARG A 128 -5.06 21.98 26.54
C ARG A 128 -4.08 22.98 25.92
N GLY A 129 -3.47 22.66 24.79
CA GLY A 129 -2.47 23.52 24.15
C GLY A 129 -1.11 23.52 24.87
N GLU A 130 -0.83 22.52 25.70
CA GLU A 130 0.42 22.40 26.46
C GLU A 130 1.57 21.78 25.63
N LEU A 131 1.27 21.22 24.45
CA LEU A 131 2.25 20.64 23.53
C LEU A 131 2.54 21.58 22.36
N LYS A 132 3.80 21.59 21.92
CA LYS A 132 4.26 22.35 20.74
C LYS A 132 3.87 21.63 19.46
N ASP A 133 3.82 22.35 18.34
CA ASP A 133 3.30 21.90 17.04
C ASP A 133 3.69 20.45 16.65
N GLU A 134 4.98 20.10 16.64
CA GLU A 134 5.44 18.74 16.26
C GLU A 134 5.04 17.63 17.25
N GLU A 135 4.70 18.00 18.48
CA GLU A 135 4.25 17.10 19.54
C GLU A 135 2.72 17.06 19.66
N GLN A 136 1.99 17.94 18.98
CA GLN A 136 0.53 17.97 19.06
C GLN A 136 -0.09 16.70 18.47
N VAL A 137 -1.09 16.18 19.17
CA VAL A 137 -1.92 15.07 18.70
C VAL A 137 -2.96 15.65 17.75
N SER A 138 -2.89 15.25 16.48
CA SER A 138 -3.86 15.66 15.46
C SER A 138 -5.29 15.20 15.79
N LYS A 139 -6.30 15.92 15.26
CA LYS A 139 -7.71 15.52 15.36
C LYS A 139 -7.95 14.12 14.78
N ALA A 140 -7.31 13.80 13.65
CA ALA A 140 -7.36 12.48 13.05
C ALA A 140 -6.86 11.38 14.00
N GLN A 141 -5.76 11.61 14.74
CA GLN A 141 -5.26 10.67 15.74
C GLN A 141 -6.24 10.46 16.89
N ILE A 142 -6.80 11.55 17.41
CA ILE A 142 -7.76 11.50 18.53
C ILE A 142 -9.01 10.71 18.12
N GLY A 143 -9.60 11.01 16.95
CA GLY A 143 -10.78 10.30 16.44
C GLY A 143 -10.53 8.80 16.22
N ALA A 144 -9.42 8.45 15.58
CA ALA A 144 -9.04 7.07 15.35
C ALA A 144 -8.75 6.29 16.65
N PHE A 145 -8.10 6.94 17.63
CA PHE A 145 -7.80 6.35 18.93
C PHE A 145 -9.09 6.06 19.70
N PHE A 146 -9.98 7.05 19.85
CA PHE A 146 -11.22 6.87 20.59
C PHE A 146 -12.19 5.93 19.89
N ALA A 147 -12.30 5.94 18.56
CA ALA A 147 -13.07 4.93 17.84
C ALA A 147 -12.61 3.51 18.17
N GLY A 148 -11.28 3.31 18.24
CA GLY A 148 -10.71 2.03 18.65
C GLY A 148 -11.00 1.67 20.11
N MET A 149 -10.97 2.65 21.02
CA MET A 149 -11.36 2.41 22.41
C MET A 149 -12.84 2.04 22.54
N THR A 150 -13.74 2.77 21.89
CA THR A 150 -15.19 2.57 21.93
C THR A 150 -15.60 1.20 21.39
N ILE A 151 -15.15 0.86 20.17
CA ILE A 151 -15.51 -0.41 19.52
C ILE A 151 -15.03 -1.61 20.35
N ARG A 152 -13.81 -1.51 20.91
CA ARG A 152 -13.25 -2.55 21.79
C ARG A 152 -14.05 -2.74 23.07
N ALA A 153 -14.60 -1.67 23.63
CA ALA A 153 -15.43 -1.77 24.82
C ALA A 153 -16.79 -2.41 24.52
N ASN A 154 -17.37 -2.10 23.36
CA ASN A 154 -18.75 -2.47 23.03
C ASN A 154 -18.89 -3.85 22.39
N SER A 155 -18.03 -4.19 21.44
CA SER A 155 -18.32 -5.26 20.47
C SER A 155 -17.27 -6.37 20.39
N PHE A 156 -16.07 -6.12 20.91
CA PHE A 156 -14.95 -7.06 20.75
C PHE A 156 -14.99 -8.18 21.80
N PRO A 157 -14.42 -9.37 21.49
CA PRO A 157 -14.22 -10.46 22.46
C PRO A 157 -13.35 -10.02 23.65
N GLU A 158 -13.59 -10.61 24.83
CA GLU A 158 -12.95 -10.26 26.11
C GLU A 158 -11.42 -10.10 26.02
N GLU A 159 -10.73 -11.02 25.33
CA GLU A 159 -9.27 -11.00 25.14
C GLU A 159 -8.74 -9.72 24.47
N THR A 160 -9.59 -9.03 23.71
CA THR A 160 -9.25 -7.83 22.94
C THR A 160 -9.98 -6.57 23.41
N GLN A 161 -10.82 -6.68 24.44
CA GLN A 161 -11.40 -5.54 25.15
C GLN A 161 -10.34 -4.80 25.98
N TRP A 162 -10.77 -3.80 26.76
CA TRP A 162 -9.86 -3.01 27.58
C TRP A 162 -9.18 -3.86 28.66
N SER A 163 -7.86 -3.72 28.76
CA SER A 163 -7.10 -4.22 29.90
C SER A 163 -7.52 -3.51 31.18
N GLU A 164 -7.24 -4.10 32.34
CA GLU A 164 -7.47 -3.40 33.61
C GLU A 164 -6.71 -2.08 33.71
N GLY A 165 -5.49 -2.04 33.15
CA GLY A 165 -4.67 -0.83 33.10
C GLY A 165 -5.32 0.27 32.26
N GLU A 166 -5.91 -0.08 31.11
CA GLU A 166 -6.69 0.85 30.28
C GLU A 166 -7.93 1.35 31.02
N ARG A 167 -8.65 0.49 31.75
CA ARG A 167 -9.81 0.87 32.57
C ARG A 167 -9.42 1.86 33.68
N ARG A 168 -8.34 1.57 34.42
CA ARG A 168 -7.83 2.46 35.48
C ARG A 168 -7.40 3.82 34.92
N ALA A 169 -6.68 3.83 33.80
CA ALA A 169 -6.28 5.06 33.13
C ALA A 169 -7.51 5.86 32.66
N MET A 170 -8.48 5.22 32.00
CA MET A 170 -9.67 5.90 31.51
C MET A 170 -10.50 6.51 32.66
N ASN A 171 -10.68 5.78 33.76
CA ASN A 171 -11.40 6.30 34.93
C ASN A 171 -10.75 7.58 35.51
N LEU A 172 -9.42 7.68 35.46
CA LEU A 172 -8.70 8.86 35.94
C LEU A 172 -8.78 10.03 34.95
N PHE A 173 -8.57 9.76 33.66
CA PHE A 173 -8.42 10.82 32.65
C PHE A 173 -9.75 11.27 32.04
N TRP A 174 -10.77 10.42 31.96
CA TRP A 174 -12.04 10.74 31.29
C TRP A 174 -12.73 11.99 31.85
N PRO A 175 -12.84 12.21 33.18
CA PRO A 175 -13.44 13.44 33.71
C PRO A 175 -12.67 14.71 33.33
N LEU A 176 -11.34 14.61 33.13
CA LEU A 176 -10.50 15.72 32.70
C LEU A 176 -10.63 15.97 31.19
N LEU A 177 -10.67 14.89 30.41
CA LEU A 177 -10.84 14.91 28.97
C LEU A 177 -12.23 15.43 28.58
N LEU A 178 -13.29 15.03 29.28
CA LEU A 178 -14.67 15.48 29.02
C LEU A 178 -14.82 17.01 29.10
N ARG A 179 -13.99 17.68 29.89
CA ARG A 179 -13.98 19.16 30.02
C ARG A 179 -13.17 19.88 28.95
N ALA A 180 -12.28 19.16 28.25
CA ALA A 180 -11.33 19.73 27.31
C ALA A 180 -11.61 19.33 25.86
N LEU A 181 -12.15 18.13 25.63
CA LEU A 181 -12.39 17.58 24.30
C LEU A 181 -13.56 18.30 23.60
N PRO A 182 -13.49 18.43 22.26
CA PRO A 182 -14.60 18.94 21.48
C PRO A 182 -15.76 17.93 21.41
N PRO A 183 -17.01 18.37 21.15
CA PRO A 183 -18.20 17.52 21.20
C PRO A 183 -18.18 16.31 20.24
N ASP A 184 -17.57 16.47 19.06
CA ASP A 184 -17.41 15.41 18.07
C ASP A 184 -16.54 14.26 18.59
N VAL A 185 -15.45 14.57 19.31
CA VAL A 185 -14.60 13.56 19.95
C VAL A 185 -15.30 12.92 21.14
N ILE A 186 -16.03 13.70 21.96
CA ILE A 186 -16.81 13.15 23.06
C ILE A 186 -17.84 12.14 22.53
N PHE A 187 -18.50 12.47 21.42
CA PHE A 187 -19.38 11.53 20.71
C PHE A 187 -18.67 10.26 20.26
N ILE A 188 -17.49 10.36 19.62
CA ILE A 188 -16.75 9.17 19.17
C ILE A 188 -16.37 8.26 20.36
N ALA A 189 -15.93 8.87 21.45
CA ALA A 189 -15.49 8.17 22.65
C ALA A 189 -16.67 7.56 23.43
N ASP A 190 -17.81 8.23 23.48
CA ASP A 190 -18.94 7.81 24.30
C ASP A 190 -20.29 8.10 23.62
N PRO A 191 -20.61 7.41 22.50
CA PRO A 191 -21.78 7.71 21.69
C PRO A 191 -23.12 7.53 22.43
N GLU A 192 -23.15 6.65 23.43
CA GLU A 192 -24.31 6.36 24.30
C GLU A 192 -24.25 7.07 25.66
N GLY A 193 -23.11 7.68 26.00
CA GLY A 193 -22.92 8.41 27.25
C GLY A 193 -22.64 7.53 28.47
N SER A 194 -22.42 6.22 28.31
CA SER A 194 -22.20 5.25 29.39
C SER A 194 -20.93 4.41 29.25
N ILE A 195 -20.23 4.48 28.11
CA ILE A 195 -19.13 3.58 27.76
C ILE A 195 -17.86 3.95 28.51
N MET A 196 -17.59 5.26 28.66
CA MET A 196 -16.39 5.78 29.31
C MET A 196 -16.58 5.96 30.83
N GLY A 197 -17.66 5.44 31.40
CA GLY A 197 -17.95 5.40 32.83
C GLY A 197 -18.82 6.55 33.33
N LEU A 198 -18.32 7.80 33.30
CA LEU A 198 -19.10 8.94 33.77
C LEU A 198 -20.16 9.32 32.73
N GLY A 199 -21.43 9.22 33.15
CA GLY A 199 -22.60 9.64 32.39
C GLY A 199 -22.44 11.04 31.77
N ASN A 200 -22.62 11.18 30.46
CA ASN A 200 -22.66 12.49 29.80
C ASN A 200 -23.76 12.55 28.72
N SER A 201 -24.34 13.72 28.51
CA SER A 201 -25.40 13.93 27.50
C SER A 201 -24.86 14.34 26.13
N VAL A 202 -23.57 14.66 26.02
CA VAL A 202 -22.97 15.24 24.81
C VAL A 202 -22.97 14.21 23.68
N GLY A 203 -22.46 12.99 23.93
CA GLY A 203 -22.41 11.94 22.91
C GLY A 203 -23.79 11.55 22.36
N PRO A 204 -24.78 11.23 23.21
CA PRO A 204 -26.14 10.90 22.78
C PRO A 204 -26.83 12.00 21.96
N GLN A 205 -26.59 13.27 22.30
CA GLN A 205 -27.25 14.42 21.66
C GLN A 205 -26.48 14.96 20.45
N PHE A 206 -25.25 14.51 20.20
CA PHE A 206 -24.45 14.99 19.08
C PHE A 206 -25.02 14.50 17.74
N ILE A 207 -25.26 15.45 16.83
CA ILE A 207 -25.79 15.21 15.48
C ILE A 207 -24.88 15.74 14.37
N GLY A 208 -23.68 16.21 14.70
CA GLY A 208 -22.77 16.84 13.74
C GLY A 208 -23.11 18.31 13.42
N ASN A 209 -22.16 19.02 12.82
CA ASN A 209 -22.29 20.41 12.41
C ASN A 209 -22.70 20.49 10.94
N GLY A 210 -24.02 20.43 10.70
CA GLY A 210 -24.60 20.51 9.35
C GLY A 210 -24.96 19.15 8.76
N THR A 211 -25.52 19.15 7.54
CA THR A 211 -26.12 17.96 6.92
C THR A 211 -25.11 16.87 6.60
N THR A 212 -23.93 17.25 6.13
CA THR A 212 -22.80 16.35 5.80
C THR A 212 -22.34 15.58 7.04
N GLU A 213 -22.07 16.29 8.15
CA GLU A 213 -21.67 15.63 9.40
C GLU A 213 -22.81 14.83 10.01
N MET A 214 -24.07 15.25 9.85
CA MET A 214 -25.23 14.50 10.34
C MET A 214 -25.32 13.10 9.74
N ARG A 215 -25.10 12.96 8.42
CA ARG A 215 -25.05 11.65 7.77
C ARG A 215 -23.88 10.81 8.30
N LEU A 216 -22.71 11.41 8.43
CA LEU A 216 -21.52 10.75 8.96
C LEU A 216 -21.70 10.28 10.42
N VAL A 217 -22.31 11.11 11.26
CA VAL A 217 -22.61 10.79 12.67
C VAL A 217 -23.61 9.64 12.78
N GLY A 218 -24.65 9.64 11.93
CA GLY A 218 -25.59 8.51 11.84
C GLY A 218 -24.88 7.19 11.52
N ALA A 219 -24.03 7.20 10.50
CA ALA A 219 -23.22 6.05 10.11
C ALA A 219 -22.23 5.62 11.22
N LEU A 220 -21.62 6.59 11.91
CA LEU A 220 -20.69 6.33 13.03
C LEU A 220 -21.37 5.65 14.21
N ARG A 221 -22.64 5.94 14.51
CA ARG A 221 -23.36 5.27 15.60
C ARG A 221 -23.42 3.76 15.38
N GLU A 222 -23.71 3.33 14.16
CA GLU A 222 -23.73 1.91 13.80
C GLU A 222 -22.33 1.31 13.82
N ILE A 223 -21.33 1.99 13.24
CA ILE A 223 -19.94 1.51 13.21
C ILE A 223 -19.38 1.36 14.65
N LEU A 224 -19.58 2.34 15.52
CA LEU A 224 -19.06 2.33 16.89
C LEU A 224 -19.76 1.28 17.78
N ALA A 225 -20.94 0.82 17.39
CA ALA A 225 -21.63 -0.32 17.99
C ALA A 225 -21.16 -1.68 17.45
N GLY A 226 -20.18 -1.71 16.54
CA GLY A 226 -19.70 -2.94 15.89
C GLY A 226 -20.50 -3.36 14.66
N GLY A 227 -21.40 -2.50 14.16
CA GLY A 227 -22.23 -2.77 12.99
C GLY A 227 -21.55 -2.52 11.64
N HIS A 228 -22.29 -2.76 10.57
CA HIS A 228 -21.82 -2.64 9.17
C HIS A 228 -22.81 -1.85 8.35
N LEU A 229 -22.33 -0.99 7.48
CA LEU A 229 -23.18 -0.11 6.68
C LEU A 229 -23.64 -0.75 5.37
N GLY A 230 -24.73 -0.24 4.82
CA GLY A 230 -25.18 -0.52 3.45
C GLY A 230 -24.31 0.13 2.38
N TYR A 231 -24.49 -0.32 1.13
CA TYR A 231 -23.73 0.18 -0.03
C TYR A 231 -23.95 1.69 -0.26
N GLU A 232 -25.21 2.11 -0.35
CA GLU A 232 -25.58 3.52 -0.58
C GLU A 232 -25.16 4.44 0.57
N GLU A 233 -25.16 3.92 1.81
CA GLU A 233 -24.77 4.68 2.99
C GLU A 233 -23.28 5.01 2.96
N VAL A 234 -22.43 4.00 2.70
CA VAL A 234 -20.99 4.22 2.55
C VAL A 234 -20.70 5.15 1.37
N GLN A 235 -21.32 4.92 0.22
CA GLN A 235 -21.09 5.76 -0.96
C GLN A 235 -21.53 7.21 -0.72
N GLY A 236 -22.70 7.41 -0.12
CA GLY A 236 -23.22 8.72 0.22
C GLY A 236 -22.33 9.46 1.21
N VAL A 237 -21.84 8.78 2.27
CA VAL A 237 -20.88 9.35 3.21
C VAL A 237 -19.58 9.75 2.49
N LEU A 238 -19.00 8.86 1.68
CA LEU A 238 -17.73 9.15 1.01
C LEU A 238 -17.82 10.35 0.05
N LYS A 239 -18.88 10.42 -0.76
CA LYS A 239 -19.13 11.52 -1.70
C LYS A 239 -19.38 12.86 -0.99
N ASP A 240 -19.97 12.81 0.21
CA ASP A 240 -20.24 13.99 1.02
C ASP A 240 -18.98 14.56 1.68
N VAL A 241 -18.07 13.68 2.13
CA VAL A 241 -16.91 14.08 2.94
C VAL A 241 -15.62 14.30 2.15
N LEU A 242 -15.56 13.86 0.89
CA LEU A 242 -14.39 14.00 0.02
C LEU A 242 -14.70 14.84 -1.23
N PRO A 243 -13.72 15.58 -1.78
CA PRO A 243 -12.32 15.71 -1.33
C PRO A 243 -12.18 16.48 0.00
N LEU A 244 -11.14 16.16 0.77
CA LEU A 244 -10.73 17.01 1.89
C LEU A 244 -10.22 18.35 1.36
N LYS A 245 -10.93 19.42 1.74
CA LYS A 245 -10.55 20.80 1.44
C LYS A 245 -9.60 21.31 2.52
N PHE A 246 -8.45 21.84 2.11
CA PHE A 246 -7.47 22.44 3.00
C PHE A 246 -7.37 23.95 2.71
N GLU A 247 -7.62 24.78 3.71
CA GLU A 247 -7.29 26.22 3.69
C GLU A 247 -6.30 26.51 4.82
N ASP A 248 -5.20 27.19 4.52
CA ASP A 248 -4.12 27.51 5.48
C ASP A 248 -3.63 26.30 6.32
N GLY A 249 -3.59 25.11 5.72
CA GLY A 249 -3.16 23.87 6.38
C GLY A 249 -4.19 23.27 7.34
N LYS A 250 -5.43 23.78 7.38
CA LYS A 250 -6.54 23.25 8.15
C LYS A 250 -7.66 22.74 7.25
N SER A 251 -8.27 21.62 7.61
CA SER A 251 -9.45 21.11 6.91
C SER A 251 -10.66 22.02 7.17
N THR A 252 -11.30 22.51 6.09
CA THR A 252 -12.47 23.42 6.16
C THR A 252 -13.80 22.72 5.89
N GLY A 253 -13.77 21.39 5.76
CA GLY A 253 -14.95 20.54 5.55
C GLY A 253 -15.37 19.81 6.83
N VAL A 254 -15.50 18.50 6.70
CA VAL A 254 -15.89 17.57 7.78
C VAL A 254 -14.78 17.44 8.82
N SER A 255 -15.16 17.26 10.09
CA SER A 255 -14.21 16.97 11.16
C SER A 255 -13.33 15.76 10.84
N GLU A 256 -12.02 15.97 10.85
CA GLU A 256 -11.03 14.90 10.71
C GLU A 256 -11.16 13.83 11.79
N SER A 257 -11.67 14.17 12.98
CA SER A 257 -11.90 13.19 14.05
C SER A 257 -13.02 12.22 13.66
N LEU A 258 -14.12 12.71 13.09
CA LEU A 258 -15.25 11.90 12.64
C LEU A 258 -14.84 11.03 11.45
N LEU A 259 -14.15 11.61 10.47
CA LEU A 259 -13.71 10.87 9.28
C LEU A 259 -12.67 9.80 9.65
N SER A 260 -11.72 10.09 10.54
CA SER A 260 -10.76 9.09 10.99
C SER A 260 -11.40 7.97 11.81
N ALA A 261 -12.38 8.31 12.65
CA ALA A 261 -13.19 7.34 13.38
C ALA A 261 -13.97 6.42 12.43
N PHE A 262 -14.53 6.96 11.34
CA PHE A 262 -15.28 6.20 10.35
C PHE A 262 -14.39 5.19 9.62
N LEU A 263 -13.25 5.64 9.11
CA LEU A 263 -12.30 4.78 8.39
C LEU A 263 -11.69 3.69 9.28
N ILE A 264 -11.34 4.02 10.53
CA ILE A 264 -10.78 3.05 11.48
C ILE A 264 -11.86 2.12 12.01
N GLY A 265 -13.06 2.62 12.28
CA GLY A 265 -14.15 1.83 12.81
C GLY A 265 -14.57 0.73 11.83
N GLN A 266 -14.79 1.05 10.55
CA GLN A 266 -15.11 0.03 9.54
C GLN A 266 -13.98 -1.00 9.38
N ARG A 267 -12.72 -0.55 9.41
CA ARG A 267 -11.56 -1.46 9.42
C ARG A 267 -11.61 -2.41 10.61
N MET A 268 -11.90 -1.89 11.80
CA MET A 268 -11.94 -2.66 13.03
C MET A 268 -13.08 -3.67 13.05
N ASN A 269 -14.24 -3.33 12.48
CA ASN A 269 -15.38 -4.25 12.36
C ASN A 269 -15.16 -5.34 11.29
N ARG A 270 -14.12 -5.19 10.44
CA ARG A 270 -13.84 -5.96 9.22
C ARG A 270 -14.86 -5.66 8.13
N GLU A 271 -14.37 -5.14 7.02
CA GLU A 271 -15.25 -4.67 5.95
C GLU A 271 -16.05 -5.81 5.31
N THR A 272 -17.34 -5.58 5.08
CA THR A 272 -18.19 -6.47 4.31
C THR A 272 -18.03 -6.25 2.81
N ASP A 273 -18.43 -7.25 2.00
CA ASP A 273 -18.42 -7.15 0.53
C ASP A 273 -19.18 -5.93 0.01
N ARG A 274 -20.32 -5.58 0.63
CA ARG A 274 -21.13 -4.42 0.26
C ARG A 274 -20.41 -3.10 0.56
N GLU A 275 -19.72 -3.00 1.69
CA GLU A 275 -18.94 -1.81 2.06
C GLU A 275 -17.74 -1.66 1.13
N LEU A 276 -16.99 -2.75 0.89
CA LEU A 276 -15.86 -2.75 -0.05
C LEU A 276 -16.30 -2.39 -1.47
N LYS A 277 -17.46 -2.87 -1.93
CA LYS A 277 -18.04 -2.47 -3.22
C LYS A 277 -18.32 -0.97 -3.24
N ALA A 278 -18.90 -0.41 -2.19
CA ALA A 278 -19.17 1.03 -2.10
C ALA A 278 -17.88 1.85 -2.17
N TYR A 279 -16.87 1.50 -1.38
CA TYR A 279 -15.54 2.13 -1.43
C TYR A 279 -14.88 2.04 -2.81
N CYS A 280 -15.06 0.91 -3.50
CA CYS A 280 -14.44 0.68 -4.80
C CYS A 280 -15.06 1.56 -5.89
N LEU A 281 -16.39 1.73 -5.88
CA LEU A 281 -17.14 2.38 -6.95
C LEU A 281 -17.49 3.85 -6.67
N ALA A 282 -17.30 4.32 -5.42
CA ALA A 282 -17.78 5.64 -4.98
C ALA A 282 -17.29 6.82 -5.84
N PHE A 283 -16.13 6.72 -6.48
CA PHE A 283 -15.54 7.81 -7.27
C PHE A 283 -15.34 7.43 -8.75
N ASP A 284 -16.04 6.41 -9.24
CA ASP A 284 -15.91 6.00 -10.64
C ASP A 284 -16.26 7.11 -11.63
N ASP A 285 -17.24 7.94 -11.26
CA ASP A 285 -17.79 9.05 -12.04
C ASP A 285 -17.13 10.41 -11.74
N GLU A 286 -16.14 10.49 -10.83
CA GLU A 286 -15.53 11.74 -10.36
C GLU A 286 -15.01 12.62 -11.51
N LEU A 287 -14.41 12.01 -12.54
CA LEU A 287 -13.84 12.69 -13.70
C LEU A 287 -14.63 12.42 -14.99
N GLY A 288 -15.89 11.98 -14.86
CA GLY A 288 -16.69 11.48 -15.97
C GLY A 288 -16.37 10.02 -16.35
N PRO A 289 -16.91 9.53 -17.48
CA PRO A 289 -16.74 8.14 -17.90
C PRO A 289 -15.27 7.84 -18.23
N ALA A 290 -14.81 6.65 -17.85
CA ALA A 290 -13.47 6.18 -18.17
C ALA A 290 -13.28 6.10 -19.70
N PRO A 291 -12.17 6.63 -20.26
CA PRO A 291 -11.92 6.55 -21.69
C PRO A 291 -11.63 5.10 -22.11
N VAL A 292 -11.98 4.75 -23.35
CA VAL A 292 -11.83 3.40 -23.89
C VAL A 292 -10.66 3.35 -24.87
N ALA A 293 -9.60 2.62 -24.54
CA ALA A 293 -8.43 2.36 -25.36
C ALA A 293 -8.71 1.32 -26.46
N ASP A 294 -8.21 1.60 -27.66
CA ASP A 294 -8.30 0.73 -28.83
C ASP A 294 -7.16 -0.32 -28.84
N VAL A 295 -7.22 -1.25 -27.89
CA VAL A 295 -6.24 -2.33 -27.73
C VAL A 295 -6.93 -3.67 -27.55
N ASN A 296 -6.27 -4.75 -27.98
CA ASN A 296 -6.80 -6.12 -27.92
C ASN A 296 -6.89 -6.67 -26.50
N SER A 297 -6.01 -6.22 -25.62
CA SER A 297 -6.05 -6.56 -24.20
C SER A 297 -5.52 -5.41 -23.35
N LEU A 298 -6.05 -5.28 -22.13
CA LEU A 298 -5.55 -4.35 -21.12
C LEU A 298 -5.56 -5.00 -19.75
N THR A 299 -4.37 -5.09 -19.14
CA THR A 299 -4.21 -5.58 -17.76
C THR A 299 -3.94 -4.43 -16.80
N HIS A 300 -4.81 -4.30 -15.79
CA HIS A 300 -4.67 -3.34 -14.70
C HIS A 300 -3.83 -3.93 -13.56
N TYR A 301 -2.74 -3.26 -13.21
CA TYR A 301 -1.84 -3.67 -12.14
C TYR A 301 -2.07 -2.82 -10.88
N GLY A 302 -2.75 -3.43 -9.90
CA GLY A 302 -3.07 -2.85 -8.61
C GLY A 302 -2.11 -3.27 -7.50
N GLU A 303 -0.95 -2.63 -7.48
CA GLU A 303 0.02 -2.80 -6.39
C GLU A 303 -0.47 -2.18 -5.07
N PRO A 304 0.03 -2.60 -3.90
CA PRO A 304 -0.18 -1.85 -2.66
C PRO A 304 0.40 -0.44 -2.79
N TYR A 305 -0.44 0.59 -2.64
CA TYR A 305 -0.05 1.98 -2.83
C TYR A 305 0.98 2.46 -1.78
N ASP A 306 1.08 1.79 -0.63
CA ASP A 306 2.09 2.07 0.39
C ASP A 306 3.48 1.51 0.08
N GLY A 307 3.64 0.83 -1.06
CA GLY A 307 4.92 0.41 -1.62
C GLY A 307 5.61 -0.74 -0.90
N ASN A 308 6.78 -1.11 -1.41
CA ASN A 308 7.64 -2.14 -0.80
C ASN A 308 8.84 -1.49 -0.10
N THR A 309 9.27 -2.13 0.98
CA THR A 309 10.35 -1.61 1.81
C THR A 309 11.62 -2.44 1.71
N ARG A 310 11.53 -3.74 1.43
CA ARG A 310 12.68 -4.65 1.49
C ARG A 310 13.04 -5.22 0.13
N PHE A 311 12.07 -5.64 -0.66
CA PHE A 311 12.31 -6.45 -1.85
C PHE A 311 12.10 -5.71 -3.17
N PHE A 312 12.84 -6.14 -4.19
CA PHE A 312 12.76 -5.65 -5.57
C PHE A 312 11.34 -5.72 -6.15
N ARG A 313 10.93 -4.64 -6.83
CA ARG A 313 9.63 -4.48 -7.49
C ARG A 313 9.76 -4.66 -9.01
N SER A 314 9.22 -5.76 -9.52
CA SER A 314 9.31 -6.14 -10.93
C SER A 314 8.21 -5.55 -11.84
N THR A 315 7.09 -5.08 -11.28
CA THR A 315 5.85 -4.80 -12.02
C THR A 315 6.00 -3.77 -13.16
N LEU A 316 6.79 -2.71 -12.95
CA LEU A 316 7.09 -1.72 -14.01
C LEU A 316 7.80 -2.36 -15.21
N PHE A 317 8.77 -3.24 -14.94
CA PHE A 317 9.55 -3.92 -15.97
C PHE A 317 8.74 -5.04 -16.65
N VAL A 318 7.86 -5.72 -15.90
CA VAL A 318 6.89 -6.68 -16.45
C VAL A 318 5.97 -6.01 -17.46
N ALA A 319 5.45 -4.81 -17.17
CA ALA A 319 4.62 -4.08 -18.13
C ALA A 319 5.36 -3.72 -19.43
N ALA A 320 6.63 -3.32 -19.33
CA ALA A 320 7.47 -3.08 -20.49
C ALA A 320 7.68 -4.35 -21.32
N VAL A 321 7.93 -5.50 -20.67
CA VAL A 321 8.04 -6.81 -21.33
C VAL A 321 6.74 -7.20 -22.03
N ARG A 322 5.60 -7.07 -21.35
CA ARG A 322 4.26 -7.39 -21.91
C ARG A 322 3.93 -6.59 -23.16
N SER A 323 4.30 -5.32 -23.17
CA SER A 323 4.07 -4.44 -24.32
C SER A 323 4.79 -4.88 -25.61
N CYS A 324 5.80 -5.76 -25.52
CA CYS A 324 6.55 -6.26 -26.67
C CYS A 324 5.77 -7.27 -27.52
N TYR A 325 4.76 -7.92 -26.96
CA TYR A 325 3.97 -8.95 -27.64
C TYR A 325 2.46 -8.64 -27.61
N GLY A 326 2.11 -7.35 -27.58
CA GLY A 326 0.73 -6.87 -27.76
C GLY A 326 -0.14 -6.85 -26.50
N GLU A 327 0.41 -7.26 -25.35
CA GLU A 327 -0.30 -7.25 -24.06
C GLU A 327 -0.17 -5.89 -23.37
N SER A 328 -1.20 -5.05 -23.48
CA SER A 328 -1.13 -3.70 -22.92
C SER A 328 -1.33 -3.69 -21.41
N SER A 329 -0.65 -2.77 -20.73
CA SER A 329 -0.68 -2.69 -19.26
C SER A 329 -0.99 -1.29 -18.76
N LEU A 330 -1.89 -1.17 -17.78
CA LEU A 330 -2.09 0.05 -17.00
C LEU A 330 -1.67 -0.18 -15.55
N LEU A 331 -0.56 0.45 -15.16
CA LEU A 331 -0.16 0.51 -13.76
C LEU A 331 -0.81 1.71 -13.11
N HIS A 332 -1.20 1.58 -11.86
CA HIS A 332 -1.72 2.70 -11.09
C HIS A 332 -1.25 2.69 -9.64
N GLY A 333 -1.09 3.87 -9.06
CA GLY A 333 -0.51 4.00 -7.73
C GLY A 333 -0.48 5.44 -7.23
N VAL A 334 0.52 5.76 -6.42
CA VAL A 334 0.75 7.09 -5.87
C VAL A 334 2.23 7.31 -5.59
N GLU A 335 2.67 8.57 -5.46
CA GLU A 335 4.07 8.89 -5.18
C GLU A 335 4.53 8.43 -3.80
N TRP A 336 3.62 8.43 -2.83
CA TRP A 336 3.89 8.02 -1.46
C TRP A 336 2.59 7.80 -0.70
N MET A 337 2.52 6.71 0.08
CA MET A 337 1.37 6.42 0.94
C MET A 337 1.80 5.76 2.25
N PRO A 338 1.23 6.16 3.40
CA PRO A 338 1.42 5.50 4.68
C PRO A 338 0.66 4.15 4.73
N PRO A 339 0.98 3.26 5.69
CA PRO A 339 1.93 3.45 6.79
C PRO A 339 3.36 3.02 6.47
N LYS A 340 3.59 2.30 5.37
CA LYS A 340 4.94 1.85 5.00
C LYS A 340 5.78 2.98 4.43
N GLY A 341 5.21 3.78 3.53
CA GLY A 341 5.94 4.79 2.76
C GLY A 341 7.11 4.17 1.99
N GLY A 342 6.89 3.03 1.34
CA GLY A 342 7.90 2.29 0.59
C GLY A 342 8.16 2.86 -0.81
N VAL A 343 8.89 2.09 -1.61
CA VAL A 343 9.15 2.37 -3.03
C VAL A 343 7.89 2.07 -3.84
N THR A 344 7.49 2.99 -4.71
CA THR A 344 6.38 2.85 -5.65
C THR A 344 6.84 3.03 -7.10
N GLU A 345 6.01 2.63 -8.04
CA GLU A 345 6.24 2.79 -9.48
C GLU A 345 6.38 4.27 -9.87
N GLU A 346 5.59 5.17 -9.27
CA GLU A 346 5.69 6.62 -9.51
C GLU A 346 7.07 7.16 -9.11
N GLN A 347 7.62 6.69 -7.98
CA GLN A 347 8.96 7.08 -7.54
C GLN A 347 10.03 6.63 -8.54
N MET A 348 9.93 5.39 -9.03
CA MET A 348 10.87 4.86 -10.02
C MET A 348 10.78 5.63 -11.34
N LEU A 349 9.57 5.88 -11.84
CA LEU A 349 9.33 6.63 -13.06
C LEU A 349 9.82 8.07 -12.96
N ASN A 350 9.50 8.78 -11.87
CA ASN A 350 9.98 10.14 -11.64
C ASN A 350 11.50 10.20 -11.53
N PHE A 351 12.14 9.20 -10.89
CA PHE A 351 13.59 9.14 -10.77
C PHE A 351 14.28 8.91 -12.13
N MET A 352 13.70 8.07 -13.00
CA MET A 352 14.15 7.89 -14.38
C MET A 352 13.81 9.08 -15.29
N GLY A 353 13.05 10.05 -14.77
CA GLY A 353 12.68 11.26 -15.46
C GLY A 353 11.52 11.07 -16.43
N ALA A 354 10.54 10.21 -16.16
CA ALA A 354 9.27 10.19 -16.88
C ALA A 354 8.30 11.26 -16.34
N ASN A 355 7.33 11.67 -17.17
CA ASN A 355 6.21 12.49 -16.70
C ASN A 355 5.12 11.58 -16.10
N THR A 356 4.76 11.80 -14.83
CA THR A 356 3.69 11.07 -14.13
C THR A 356 2.44 11.91 -13.87
N ASN A 357 2.45 13.18 -14.29
CA ASN A 357 1.30 14.07 -14.30
C ASN A 357 0.55 13.93 -15.63
N LEU A 358 -0.10 12.78 -15.79
CA LEU A 358 -0.83 12.42 -17.00
C LEU A 358 -2.32 12.29 -16.69
N SER A 359 -3.15 12.92 -17.51
CA SER A 359 -4.59 12.70 -17.53
C SER A 359 -4.93 11.28 -18.04
N LEU A 360 -6.15 10.81 -17.74
CA LEU A 360 -6.66 9.53 -18.25
C LEU A 360 -6.57 9.43 -19.79
N HIS A 361 -6.82 10.53 -20.51
CA HIS A 361 -6.73 10.57 -21.97
C HIS A 361 -5.29 10.52 -22.49
N GLN A 362 -4.33 11.11 -21.78
CA GLN A 362 -2.92 11.02 -22.13
C GLN A 362 -2.37 9.62 -21.84
N ALA A 363 -2.75 9.01 -20.72
CA ALA A 363 -2.41 7.63 -20.42
C ALA A 363 -3.01 6.65 -21.45
N LYS A 364 -4.25 6.88 -21.90
CA LYS A 364 -4.84 6.14 -23.04
C LYS A 364 -3.96 6.21 -24.28
N LYS A 365 -3.45 7.40 -24.65
CA LYS A 365 -2.56 7.57 -25.81
C LYS A 365 -1.28 6.75 -25.68
N LEU A 366 -0.71 6.62 -24.48
CA LEU A 366 0.49 5.80 -24.24
C LEU A 366 0.19 4.30 -24.34
N ILE A 367 -0.99 3.87 -23.90
CA ILE A 367 -1.46 2.48 -24.04
C ILE A 367 -1.63 2.12 -25.52
N GLU A 368 -2.20 3.01 -26.32
CA GLU A 368 -2.44 2.80 -27.75
C GLU A 368 -1.19 2.97 -28.64
N ASP A 369 -0.12 3.56 -28.10
CA ASP A 369 1.13 3.77 -28.85
C ASP A 369 1.90 2.44 -28.98
N GLU A 370 2.02 1.93 -30.21
CA GLU A 370 2.72 0.69 -30.52
C GLU A 370 4.20 0.70 -30.11
N GLU A 371 4.84 1.86 -29.95
CA GLU A 371 6.22 1.99 -29.49
C GLU A 371 6.32 2.01 -27.95
N VAL A 372 5.18 2.03 -27.24
CA VAL A 372 5.07 2.10 -25.77
C VAL A 372 4.23 0.95 -25.20
N GLY A 373 2.92 0.90 -25.48
CA GLY A 373 2.01 -0.19 -25.10
C GLY A 373 1.71 -0.34 -23.60
N PHE A 374 2.11 0.61 -22.76
CA PHE A 374 1.74 0.64 -21.35
C PHE A 374 1.68 2.08 -20.81
N ALA A 375 0.96 2.28 -19.69
CA ALA A 375 0.92 3.57 -19.01
C ALA A 375 0.95 3.43 -17.48
N TYR A 376 1.36 4.52 -16.83
CA TYR A 376 1.20 4.71 -15.39
C TYR A 376 0.21 5.86 -15.12
N LEU A 377 -0.75 5.64 -14.22
CA LEU A 377 -1.65 6.67 -13.71
C LEU A 377 -1.48 6.89 -12.20
N SER A 378 -1.17 8.12 -11.82
CA SER A 378 -1.15 8.53 -10.42
C SER A 378 -2.57 8.73 -9.90
N GLN A 379 -2.84 8.29 -8.66
CA GLN A 379 -4.10 8.53 -7.95
C GLN A 379 -4.42 10.03 -7.89
N ARG A 380 -3.40 10.89 -7.88
CA ARG A 380 -3.56 12.35 -7.93
C ARG A 380 -4.35 12.81 -9.16
N GLU A 381 -4.06 12.23 -10.32
CA GLU A 381 -4.68 12.61 -11.59
C GLU A 381 -5.95 11.81 -11.85
N ALA A 382 -6.05 10.59 -11.32
CA ALA A 382 -7.18 9.70 -11.56
C ALA A 382 -8.34 9.89 -10.58
N ARG A 383 -8.04 10.13 -9.28
CA ARG A 383 -9.03 10.24 -8.19
C ARG A 383 -8.60 11.28 -7.14
N PRO A 384 -8.68 12.59 -7.43
CA PRO A 384 -8.30 13.66 -6.51
C PRO A 384 -8.95 13.56 -5.12
N SER A 385 -10.20 13.10 -5.05
CA SER A 385 -10.92 12.88 -3.79
C SER A 385 -10.23 11.86 -2.89
N LEU A 386 -9.83 10.72 -3.43
CA LEU A 386 -9.09 9.71 -2.67
C LEU A 386 -7.66 10.15 -2.36
N TYR A 387 -7.04 10.88 -3.29
CA TYR A 387 -5.70 11.44 -3.12
C TYR A 387 -5.62 12.43 -1.95
N SER A 388 -6.69 13.20 -1.69
CA SER A 388 -6.75 14.17 -0.58
C SER A 388 -6.59 13.54 0.82
N LEU A 389 -6.75 12.22 0.95
CA LEU A 389 -6.68 11.49 2.22
C LEU A 389 -5.27 11.13 2.69
N ILE A 390 -4.21 11.38 1.91
CA ILE A 390 -2.84 10.93 2.25
C ILE A 390 -2.40 11.43 3.63
N GLY A 391 -2.66 12.71 3.94
CA GLY A 391 -2.33 13.30 5.23
C GLY A 391 -3.07 12.58 6.37
N LEU A 392 -4.40 12.49 6.28
CA LEU A 392 -5.21 11.81 7.29
C LEU A 392 -4.79 10.33 7.47
N ARG A 393 -4.50 9.62 6.38
CA ARG A 393 -4.05 8.21 6.41
C ARG A 393 -2.73 8.03 7.17
N GLU A 394 -1.89 9.05 7.23
CA GLU A 394 -0.65 9.00 8.02
C GLU A 394 -0.95 9.02 9.52
N HIS A 395 -1.90 9.85 9.92
CA HIS A 395 -2.31 10.03 11.31
C HIS A 395 -3.14 8.87 11.88
N ILE A 396 -3.82 8.08 11.06
CA ILE A 396 -4.58 6.91 11.55
C ILE A 396 -3.74 5.63 11.68
N LYS A 397 -2.49 5.63 11.20
CA LYS A 397 -1.52 4.51 11.20
C LYS A 397 -1.90 3.24 10.44
N LYS A 398 -3.19 2.93 10.30
CA LYS A 398 -3.69 1.68 9.76
C LYS A 398 -4.21 1.87 8.36
N ARG A 399 -4.19 0.80 7.57
CA ARG A 399 -4.73 0.79 6.21
C ARG A 399 -6.27 0.87 6.28
N PRO A 400 -6.93 1.92 5.81
CA PRO A 400 -8.40 1.97 5.81
C PRO A 400 -8.99 1.00 4.77
N PRO A 401 -10.32 0.79 4.71
CA PRO A 401 -11.00 0.01 3.67
C PRO A 401 -10.53 0.33 2.24
N LEU A 402 -10.27 1.63 1.97
CA LEU A 402 -9.74 2.14 0.70
C LEU A 402 -8.45 1.46 0.24
N ALA A 403 -7.58 1.03 1.17
CA ALA A 403 -6.33 0.37 0.83
C ALA A 403 -6.52 -1.01 0.17
N THR A 404 -7.70 -1.62 0.36
CA THR A 404 -8.09 -2.85 -0.33
C THR A 404 -8.63 -2.52 -1.72
N THR A 405 -9.51 -1.52 -1.82
CA THR A 405 -10.27 -1.22 -3.04
C THR A 405 -9.49 -0.40 -4.08
N GLU A 406 -8.48 0.38 -3.66
CA GLU A 406 -7.62 1.17 -4.56
C GLU A 406 -6.76 0.31 -5.50
N LYS A 407 -6.64 -0.99 -5.20
CA LYS A 407 -5.97 -1.99 -6.05
C LYS A 407 -6.85 -2.55 -7.17
N VAL A 408 -8.17 -2.34 -7.13
CA VAL A 408 -9.11 -2.93 -8.10
C VAL A 408 -9.83 -1.82 -8.87
N GLN A 409 -9.04 -0.99 -9.54
CA GLN A 409 -9.50 0.20 -10.24
C GLN A 409 -9.39 0.04 -11.75
N GLN A 410 -10.38 0.56 -12.47
CA GLN A 410 -10.49 0.50 -13.93
C GLN A 410 -10.55 1.93 -14.49
N PHE A 411 -9.44 2.67 -14.37
CA PHE A 411 -9.38 4.09 -14.76
C PHE A 411 -9.48 4.33 -16.27
N ILE A 412 -9.10 3.33 -17.06
CA ILE A 412 -9.22 3.30 -18.52
C ILE A 412 -9.84 1.95 -18.85
N ARG A 413 -10.69 1.89 -19.87
CA ARG A 413 -11.25 0.62 -20.37
C ARG A 413 -10.58 0.22 -21.67
N ALA A 414 -10.73 -1.04 -22.09
CA ALA A 414 -10.32 -1.49 -23.42
C ALA A 414 -11.51 -1.92 -24.29
N LYS A 415 -11.35 -1.85 -25.61
CA LYS A 415 -12.27 -2.52 -26.54
C LYS A 415 -12.14 -4.05 -26.48
N GLY A 416 -10.93 -4.54 -26.24
CA GLY A 416 -10.63 -5.96 -26.12
C GLY A 416 -10.79 -6.52 -24.71
N LYS A 417 -10.03 -7.58 -24.40
CA LYS A 417 -10.09 -8.27 -23.10
C LYS A 417 -9.53 -7.39 -21.98
N GLU A 418 -10.23 -7.35 -20.85
CA GLU A 418 -9.80 -6.60 -19.67
C GLU A 418 -9.47 -7.56 -18.53
N SER A 419 -8.34 -7.31 -17.87
CA SER A 419 -7.87 -8.13 -16.75
C SER A 419 -7.39 -7.26 -15.58
N ILE A 420 -7.48 -7.76 -14.35
CA ILE A 420 -6.92 -7.09 -13.17
C ILE A 420 -6.01 -8.05 -12.40
N VAL A 421 -4.83 -7.56 -12.01
CA VAL A 421 -3.90 -8.26 -11.13
C VAL A 421 -3.70 -7.45 -9.86
N ALA A 422 -3.93 -8.06 -8.69
CA ALA A 422 -3.76 -7.39 -7.40
C ALA A 422 -3.01 -8.25 -6.37
N GLY A 423 -2.24 -7.58 -5.50
CA GLY A 423 -1.52 -8.23 -4.41
C GLY A 423 -2.36 -8.31 -3.13
N PHE A 424 -2.15 -9.33 -2.30
CA PHE A 424 -2.71 -9.38 -0.95
C PHE A 424 -1.72 -9.94 0.08
N TYR A 425 -1.92 -9.58 1.35
CA TYR A 425 -1.01 -9.95 2.45
C TYR A 425 -1.67 -10.88 3.47
N HIS A 426 -2.84 -10.49 3.97
CA HIS A 426 -3.60 -11.29 4.93
C HIS A 426 -4.59 -12.20 4.20
N GLU A 427 -4.68 -13.45 4.65
CA GLU A 427 -5.69 -14.40 4.22
C GLU A 427 -7.11 -13.88 4.48
N GLY A 428 -8.02 -14.22 3.59
CA GLY A 428 -9.41 -13.74 3.57
C GLY A 428 -9.61 -12.47 2.74
N TYR A 429 -8.56 -11.88 2.16
CA TYR A 429 -8.70 -10.75 1.24
C TYR A 429 -8.66 -11.15 -0.23
N GLU A 430 -8.30 -12.40 -0.55
CA GLU A 430 -8.36 -12.94 -1.91
C GLU A 430 -9.79 -12.92 -2.47
N GLU A 431 -10.77 -13.43 -1.73
CA GLU A 431 -12.16 -13.49 -2.21
C GLU A 431 -12.80 -12.10 -2.38
N PRO A 432 -12.68 -11.15 -1.43
CA PRO A 432 -13.19 -9.80 -1.65
C PRO A 432 -12.57 -9.10 -2.86
N LEU A 433 -11.27 -9.27 -3.10
CA LEU A 433 -10.61 -8.68 -4.28
C LEU A 433 -11.15 -9.30 -5.58
N LEU A 434 -11.27 -10.62 -5.65
CA LEU A 434 -11.84 -11.30 -6.83
C LEU A 434 -13.31 -10.96 -7.03
N MET A 435 -14.09 -10.80 -5.96
CA MET A 435 -15.47 -10.33 -6.00
C MET A 435 -15.53 -8.93 -6.63
N LEU A 436 -14.67 -7.99 -6.19
CA LEU A 436 -14.61 -6.64 -6.78
C LEU A 436 -14.22 -6.68 -8.26
N MET A 437 -13.26 -7.53 -8.65
CA MET A 437 -12.89 -7.72 -10.06
C MET A 437 -14.08 -8.21 -10.89
N LYS A 438 -14.82 -9.22 -10.41
CA LYS A 438 -16.05 -9.69 -11.08
C LYS A 438 -17.11 -8.59 -11.19
N ARG A 439 -17.26 -7.75 -10.16
CA ARG A 439 -18.18 -6.60 -10.18
C ARG A 439 -17.75 -5.49 -11.13
N ARG A 440 -16.45 -5.35 -11.42
CA ARG A 440 -15.92 -4.48 -12.47
C ARG A 440 -16.24 -5.00 -13.88
N GLY A 441 -16.63 -6.28 -14.00
CA GLY A 441 -16.95 -6.89 -15.29
C GLY A 441 -15.72 -7.17 -16.15
N VAL A 442 -14.54 -7.34 -15.53
CA VAL A 442 -13.33 -7.75 -16.26
C VAL A 442 -13.42 -9.23 -16.64
N HIS A 443 -12.74 -9.60 -17.72
CA HIS A 443 -12.78 -10.94 -18.29
C HIS A 443 -11.98 -11.93 -17.45
N SER A 444 -10.85 -11.47 -16.89
CA SER A 444 -10.00 -12.29 -16.02
C SER A 444 -9.53 -11.49 -14.81
N GLY A 445 -9.36 -12.15 -13.67
CA GLY A 445 -8.86 -11.54 -12.45
C GLY A 445 -7.88 -12.47 -11.76
N LEU A 446 -6.76 -11.92 -11.27
CA LEU A 446 -5.72 -12.65 -10.55
C LEU A 446 -5.34 -11.93 -9.27
N VAL A 447 -5.38 -12.64 -8.16
CA VAL A 447 -4.83 -12.19 -6.88
C VAL A 447 -3.63 -13.03 -6.49
N VAL A 448 -2.54 -12.36 -6.11
CA VAL A 448 -1.27 -12.99 -5.77
C VAL A 448 -0.86 -12.65 -4.35
N LYS A 449 -0.45 -13.65 -3.58
CA LYS A 449 0.23 -13.46 -2.30
C LYS A 449 1.73 -13.33 -2.51
N GLY A 450 2.17 -12.13 -2.90
CA GLY A 450 3.58 -11.81 -3.05
C GLY A 450 4.24 -11.35 -1.75
N GLU A 451 5.56 -11.18 -1.80
CA GLU A 451 6.33 -10.64 -0.68
C GLU A 451 5.86 -9.22 -0.32
N GLU A 452 5.72 -8.93 0.97
CA GLU A 452 5.18 -7.65 1.47
C GLU A 452 3.74 -7.33 1.02
N GLY A 453 3.03 -8.30 0.44
CA GLY A 453 1.68 -8.13 -0.11
C GLY A 453 1.67 -7.56 -1.52
N ALA A 454 2.83 -7.52 -2.19
CA ALA A 454 2.94 -7.16 -3.61
C ALA A 454 2.24 -8.20 -4.49
N LEU A 455 2.00 -7.84 -5.75
CA LEU A 455 1.40 -8.76 -6.74
C LEU A 455 2.41 -9.65 -7.47
N SER A 456 3.71 -9.46 -7.22
CA SER A 456 4.77 -10.23 -7.89
C SER A 456 5.10 -11.53 -7.13
N MET A 457 5.16 -12.63 -7.87
CA MET A 457 5.72 -13.92 -7.46
C MET A 457 7.25 -13.85 -7.34
N THR A 458 7.84 -14.77 -6.56
CA THR A 458 9.28 -14.93 -6.35
C THR A 458 9.76 -16.32 -6.80
N THR A 459 11.04 -16.44 -7.13
CA THR A 459 11.69 -17.72 -7.40
C THR A 459 12.20 -18.43 -6.15
N ARG A 460 12.08 -17.80 -4.97
CA ARG A 460 12.53 -18.39 -3.71
C ARG A 460 11.86 -19.73 -3.43
N LEU A 461 12.61 -20.65 -2.81
CA LEU A 461 12.07 -21.91 -2.31
C LEU A 461 11.00 -21.68 -1.23
N ARG A 462 9.95 -22.50 -1.25
CA ARG A 462 8.91 -22.49 -0.21
C ARG A 462 9.55 -22.64 1.16
N SER A 463 9.17 -21.77 2.09
CA SER A 463 9.60 -21.91 3.48
C SER A 463 8.76 -22.97 4.18
N ALA A 464 9.40 -24.06 4.59
CA ALA A 464 8.78 -25.18 5.31
C ALA A 464 8.20 -24.78 6.69
N SER A 465 8.54 -23.61 7.22
CA SER A 465 8.13 -23.14 8.56
C SER A 465 6.78 -22.42 8.59
N THR A 466 6.11 -22.22 7.45
CA THR A 466 4.82 -21.52 7.39
C THR A 466 3.68 -22.51 7.64
N SER A 467 3.33 -22.73 8.91
CA SER A 467 2.25 -23.65 9.30
C SER A 467 0.85 -23.03 9.30
N LYS A 468 0.74 -21.68 9.18
CA LYS A 468 -0.55 -20.97 9.16
C LYS A 468 -0.65 -19.98 7.98
N GLY A 469 -1.75 -20.13 7.23
CA GLY A 469 -2.17 -19.29 6.12
C GLY A 469 -1.48 -19.58 4.78
N PHE A 470 -1.94 -18.89 3.73
CA PHE A 470 -1.43 -19.14 2.36
C PHE A 470 0.08 -18.84 2.23
N PRO A 471 0.84 -19.65 1.47
CA PRO A 471 2.25 -19.41 1.22
C PRO A 471 2.46 -18.20 0.28
N VAL A 472 3.70 -17.69 0.24
CA VAL A 472 4.12 -16.77 -0.83
C VAL A 472 4.02 -17.52 -2.17
N ASN A 473 3.64 -16.83 -3.24
CA ASN A 473 3.27 -17.38 -4.56
C ASN A 473 1.93 -18.11 -4.62
N TYR A 474 1.11 -18.03 -3.57
CA TYR A 474 -0.29 -18.44 -3.69
C TYR A 474 -1.03 -17.50 -4.66
N CYS A 475 -1.71 -18.10 -5.63
CA CYS A 475 -2.48 -17.43 -6.67
C CYS A 475 -3.91 -17.93 -6.64
N SER A 476 -4.86 -17.01 -6.75
CA SER A 476 -6.26 -17.34 -7.00
C SER A 476 -6.80 -16.39 -8.06
N GLY A 477 -7.68 -16.89 -8.92
CA GLY A 477 -8.20 -16.08 -10.01
C GLY A 477 -9.41 -16.68 -10.70
N PHE A 478 -9.84 -15.99 -11.74
CA PHE A 478 -10.85 -16.47 -12.65
C PHE A 478 -10.56 -16.01 -14.08
N CYS A 479 -11.06 -16.76 -15.05
CA CYS A 479 -11.06 -16.40 -16.47
C CYS A 479 -12.46 -16.61 -17.05
N SER A 480 -12.82 -15.78 -18.03
CA SER A 480 -14.03 -15.96 -18.84
C SER A 480 -13.93 -17.23 -19.67
N VAL A 481 -14.95 -18.08 -19.57
CA VAL A 481 -15.14 -19.22 -20.48
C VAL A 481 -15.90 -18.71 -21.71
N GLY A 482 -15.49 -19.14 -22.92
CA GLY A 482 -16.01 -18.63 -24.19
C GLY A 482 -17.54 -18.67 -24.35
N THR A 483 -18.02 -17.96 -25.36
CA THR A 483 -19.41 -17.55 -25.64
C THR A 483 -20.45 -18.68 -25.85
N GLU A 484 -20.10 -19.96 -25.75
CA GLU A 484 -20.98 -21.09 -26.09
C GLU A 484 -21.89 -21.56 -24.94
N THR A 485 -21.76 -20.99 -23.74
CA THR A 485 -22.62 -21.34 -22.58
C THR A 485 -23.33 -20.13 -21.96
N ALA A 486 -23.65 -19.11 -22.78
CA ALA A 486 -24.54 -18.02 -22.39
C ALA A 486 -26.01 -18.48 -22.43
N CYS A 487 -26.40 -19.29 -21.44
CA CYS A 487 -27.81 -19.60 -21.17
C CYS A 487 -28.05 -19.59 -19.66
N LYS A 488 -27.77 -18.45 -19.00
CA LYS A 488 -28.46 -18.01 -17.77
C LYS A 488 -28.54 -16.48 -17.78
N GLU A 489 -29.67 -15.96 -17.33
CA GLU A 489 -30.14 -14.57 -17.47
C GLU A 489 -29.30 -13.50 -16.73
N ASP A 490 -28.06 -13.79 -16.35
CA ASP A 490 -27.10 -12.83 -15.78
C ASP A 490 -25.65 -13.34 -15.97
N GLY A 491 -24.92 -12.78 -16.93
CA GLY A 491 -23.46 -12.69 -16.84
C GLY A 491 -22.61 -13.82 -17.45
N VAL A 492 -21.39 -13.42 -17.79
CA VAL A 492 -20.28 -14.23 -18.32
C VAL A 492 -19.96 -15.40 -17.38
N SER A 493 -19.86 -16.61 -17.92
CA SER A 493 -19.42 -17.79 -17.15
C SER A 493 -17.92 -17.68 -16.84
N HIS A 494 -17.56 -17.79 -15.55
CA HIS A 494 -16.17 -17.70 -15.10
C HIS A 494 -15.67 -19.04 -14.57
N GLN A 495 -14.51 -19.50 -15.05
CA GLN A 495 -13.78 -20.61 -14.44
C GLN A 495 -12.82 -20.06 -13.40
N SER A 496 -13.01 -20.45 -12.14
CA SER A 496 -12.14 -20.03 -11.03
C SER A 496 -11.03 -21.05 -10.78
N PHE A 497 -9.86 -20.59 -10.36
CA PHE A 497 -8.71 -21.42 -10.03
C PHE A 497 -8.01 -20.95 -8.76
N ARG A 498 -7.27 -21.88 -8.14
CA ARG A 498 -6.41 -21.66 -6.97
C ARG A 498 -5.19 -22.58 -7.11
N LEU A 499 -3.99 -22.03 -7.01
CA LEU A 499 -2.75 -22.79 -7.02
C LEU A 499 -1.63 -22.08 -6.27
N GLU A 500 -0.57 -22.82 -5.97
CA GLU A 500 0.71 -22.27 -5.50
C GLU A 500 1.71 -22.39 -6.64
N VAL A 501 2.32 -21.28 -7.05
CA VAL A 501 3.32 -21.27 -8.11
C VAL A 501 4.69 -21.60 -7.52
N ASN A 502 5.22 -22.78 -7.85
CA ASN A 502 6.59 -23.15 -7.56
C ASN A 502 7.47 -22.89 -8.80
N ALA A 503 8.38 -21.94 -8.71
CA ALA A 503 9.18 -21.51 -9.86
C ALA A 503 10.07 -22.64 -10.43
N MET A 504 10.47 -23.62 -9.61
CA MET A 504 11.25 -24.78 -10.07
C MET A 504 10.50 -25.62 -11.10
N ASP A 505 9.17 -25.71 -10.99
CA ASP A 505 8.33 -26.48 -11.91
C ASP A 505 8.36 -25.89 -13.34
N TYR A 506 8.83 -24.64 -13.46
CA TYR A 506 8.96 -23.89 -14.70
C TYR A 506 10.43 -23.65 -15.10
N GLY A 507 11.36 -24.38 -14.49
CA GLY A 507 12.79 -24.34 -14.83
C GLY A 507 13.57 -23.15 -14.27
N PHE A 508 13.05 -22.48 -13.23
CA PHE A 508 13.81 -21.45 -12.51
C PHE A 508 14.58 -22.04 -11.34
N GLU A 509 15.86 -21.70 -11.25
CA GLU A 509 16.67 -22.00 -10.07
C GLU A 509 16.17 -21.20 -8.85
N PRO A 510 16.05 -21.83 -7.67
CA PRO A 510 15.61 -21.12 -6.48
C PRO A 510 16.58 -20.02 -6.06
N THR A 511 16.11 -18.77 -6.04
CA THR A 511 16.92 -17.63 -5.59
C THR A 511 16.12 -16.71 -4.67
N ASP A 512 16.79 -16.14 -3.67
CA ASP A 512 16.19 -15.08 -2.87
C ASP A 512 15.92 -13.83 -3.71
N THR A 513 14.80 -13.18 -3.44
CA THR A 513 14.49 -11.90 -4.06
C THR A 513 15.53 -10.84 -3.64
N PRO A 514 16.12 -10.10 -4.60
CA PRO A 514 17.05 -9.03 -4.28
C PRO A 514 16.45 -8.02 -3.30
N ARG A 515 17.22 -7.68 -2.27
CA ARG A 515 16.84 -6.64 -1.33
C ARG A 515 17.23 -5.26 -1.86
N THR A 516 16.31 -4.32 -1.74
CA THR A 516 16.49 -2.93 -2.14
C THR A 516 16.39 -1.97 -0.95
N ASP A 517 15.82 -2.40 0.18
CA ASP A 517 15.80 -1.66 1.45
C ASP A 517 15.45 -0.16 1.30
N ARG A 518 14.28 0.11 0.71
CA ARG A 518 13.73 1.45 0.37
C ARG A 518 14.51 2.26 -0.68
N SER A 519 15.52 1.68 -1.32
CA SER A 519 16.26 2.35 -2.40
C SER A 519 15.52 2.29 -3.74
N VAL A 520 15.09 3.46 -4.22
CA VAL A 520 14.53 3.63 -5.56
C VAL A 520 15.58 3.34 -6.63
N SER A 521 16.80 3.88 -6.46
CA SER A 521 17.88 3.68 -7.43
C SER A 521 18.28 2.21 -7.55
N LYS A 522 18.28 1.44 -6.45
CA LYS A 522 18.61 0.00 -6.51
C LYS A 522 17.53 -0.80 -7.22
N ASN A 523 16.25 -0.44 -7.06
CA ASN A 523 15.18 -1.07 -7.85
C ASN A 523 15.39 -0.81 -9.35
N ILE A 524 15.69 0.43 -9.73
CA ILE A 524 15.93 0.80 -11.13
C ILE A 524 17.15 0.07 -11.67
N GLU A 525 18.27 0.07 -10.94
CA GLU A 525 19.50 -0.63 -11.33
C GLU A 525 19.24 -2.11 -11.64
N LEU A 526 18.55 -2.82 -10.75
CA LEU A 526 18.23 -4.23 -10.93
C LEU A 526 17.30 -4.49 -12.11
N GLY A 527 16.28 -3.65 -12.29
CA GLY A 527 15.34 -3.81 -13.40
C GLY A 527 15.94 -3.45 -14.76
N LEU A 528 16.75 -2.39 -14.85
CA LEU A 528 17.46 -2.05 -16.08
C LEU A 528 18.50 -3.10 -16.43
N ALA A 529 19.28 -3.58 -15.46
CA ALA A 529 20.20 -4.70 -15.65
C ALA A 529 19.49 -5.92 -16.25
N ALA A 530 18.34 -6.29 -15.69
CA ALA A 530 17.52 -7.38 -16.22
C ALA A 530 17.03 -7.08 -17.64
N LEU A 531 16.50 -5.88 -17.93
CA LEU A 531 16.05 -5.50 -19.27
C LEU A 531 17.17 -5.41 -20.33
N HIS A 532 18.43 -5.28 -19.89
CA HIS A 532 19.62 -5.43 -20.74
C HIS A 532 20.01 -6.90 -20.99
N GLY A 533 19.22 -7.87 -20.50
CA GLY A 533 19.49 -9.30 -20.66
C GLY A 533 20.45 -9.88 -19.61
N GLN A 534 20.84 -9.12 -18.57
CA GLN A 534 21.68 -9.67 -17.49
C GLN A 534 20.88 -10.70 -16.69
N LYS A 535 21.27 -11.97 -16.82
CA LYS A 535 20.63 -13.09 -16.11
C LYS A 535 20.84 -12.99 -14.60
N GLY A 536 19.88 -13.49 -13.84
CA GLY A 536 19.90 -13.52 -12.37
C GLY A 536 18.52 -13.27 -11.75
N PRO A 537 18.45 -13.12 -10.41
CA PRO A 537 17.17 -13.13 -9.70
C PRO A 537 16.17 -12.05 -10.14
N ALA A 538 16.65 -10.87 -10.54
CA ALA A 538 15.79 -9.80 -11.05
C ALA A 538 15.20 -10.14 -12.43
N TYR A 539 16.03 -10.69 -13.32
CA TYR A 539 15.62 -11.17 -14.65
C TYR A 539 14.60 -12.31 -14.52
N ASP A 540 14.91 -13.32 -13.70
CA ASP A 540 14.05 -14.49 -13.53
C ASP A 540 12.69 -14.11 -12.95
N ARG A 541 12.68 -13.18 -11.98
CA ARG A 541 11.46 -12.65 -11.42
C ARG A 541 10.61 -11.91 -12.46
N ILE A 542 11.21 -11.12 -13.35
CA ILE A 542 10.47 -10.42 -14.41
C ILE A 542 9.89 -11.43 -15.41
N VAL A 543 10.67 -12.42 -15.86
CA VAL A 543 10.21 -13.46 -16.79
C VAL A 543 9.09 -14.29 -16.17
N LEU A 544 9.26 -14.77 -14.93
CA LEU A 544 8.25 -15.54 -14.20
C LEU A 544 6.94 -14.76 -14.12
N ASN A 545 6.99 -13.49 -13.72
CA ASN A 545 5.77 -12.69 -13.55
C ASN A 545 5.15 -12.26 -14.88
N ALA A 546 5.92 -12.08 -15.96
CA ALA A 546 5.34 -11.83 -17.27
C ALA A 546 4.62 -13.09 -17.80
N GLY A 547 5.33 -14.22 -17.89
CA GLY A 547 4.78 -15.44 -18.49
C GLY A 547 3.69 -16.11 -17.66
N ILE A 548 3.88 -16.29 -16.35
CA ILE A 548 2.89 -16.98 -15.50
C ILE A 548 1.61 -16.16 -15.36
N VAL A 549 1.71 -14.83 -15.23
CA VAL A 549 0.50 -13.98 -15.16
C VAL A 549 -0.28 -14.06 -16.46
N ASP A 550 0.39 -14.01 -17.61
CA ASP A 550 -0.27 -14.14 -18.91
C ASP A 550 -0.99 -15.48 -19.06
N HIS A 551 -0.31 -16.57 -18.68
CA HIS A 551 -0.89 -17.90 -18.69
C HIS A 551 -2.12 -17.99 -17.79
N LEU A 552 -2.01 -17.51 -16.54
CA LEU A 552 -3.09 -17.56 -15.57
C LEU A 552 -4.28 -16.65 -15.92
N LEU A 553 -4.05 -15.57 -16.67
CA LEU A 553 -5.13 -14.69 -17.16
C LEU A 553 -5.79 -15.22 -18.45
N GLY A 554 -5.22 -16.24 -19.08
CA GLY A 554 -5.68 -16.73 -20.39
C GLY A 554 -5.44 -15.72 -21.49
N CYS A 555 -4.29 -15.02 -21.45
CA CYS A 555 -3.84 -14.14 -22.52
C CYS A 555 -3.59 -14.93 -23.81
N ASP A 556 -3.83 -14.31 -24.95
CA ASP A 556 -3.69 -14.98 -26.25
C ASP A 556 -2.21 -15.32 -26.49
N GLY A 557 -1.94 -16.56 -26.93
CA GLY A 557 -0.57 -17.06 -27.12
C GLY A 557 0.20 -17.34 -25.83
N ALA A 558 -0.51 -17.52 -24.70
CA ALA A 558 0.03 -17.93 -23.41
C ALA A 558 -0.64 -19.20 -22.86
N GLU A 559 -1.32 -19.98 -23.71
CA GLU A 559 -2.00 -21.22 -23.34
C GLU A 559 -1.00 -22.26 -22.84
N ASP A 560 0.16 -22.34 -23.49
CA ASP A 560 1.32 -23.10 -23.00
C ASP A 560 2.22 -22.19 -22.18
N VAL A 561 2.48 -22.59 -20.94
CA VAL A 561 3.29 -21.82 -19.99
C VAL A 561 4.74 -21.64 -20.45
N THR A 562 5.30 -22.62 -21.17
CA THR A 562 6.66 -22.56 -21.71
C THR A 562 6.75 -21.48 -22.77
N ILE A 563 5.77 -21.45 -23.68
CA ILE A 563 5.68 -20.41 -24.72
C ILE A 563 5.51 -19.02 -24.09
N ALA A 564 4.68 -18.90 -23.04
CA ALA A 564 4.48 -17.65 -22.31
C ALA A 564 5.77 -17.15 -21.64
N LEU A 565 6.59 -18.06 -21.10
CA LEU A 565 7.90 -17.71 -20.53
C LEU A 565 8.92 -17.36 -21.61
N ASP A 566 8.95 -18.10 -22.73
CA ASP A 566 9.90 -17.88 -23.81
C ASP A 566 9.68 -16.54 -24.53
N ARG A 567 8.43 -16.14 -24.77
CA ARG A 567 8.15 -14.81 -25.34
C ARG A 567 8.60 -13.67 -24.41
N ALA A 568 8.53 -13.88 -23.09
CA ALA A 568 9.03 -12.92 -22.11
C ALA A 568 10.56 -12.86 -22.11
N ARG A 569 11.25 -14.01 -22.21
CA ARG A 569 12.72 -14.07 -22.37
C ARG A 569 13.16 -13.35 -23.65
N GLU A 570 12.53 -13.65 -24.78
CA GLU A 570 12.82 -13.03 -26.08
C GLU A 570 12.59 -11.51 -26.06
N ALA A 571 11.51 -11.04 -25.43
CA ALA A 571 11.24 -9.60 -25.29
C ALA A 571 12.36 -8.86 -24.52
N ILE A 572 12.97 -9.50 -23.53
CA ILE A 572 14.09 -8.95 -22.77
C ILE A 572 15.39 -9.07 -23.58
N ASP A 573 15.73 -10.28 -24.03
CA ASP A 573 17.02 -10.60 -24.65
C ASP A 573 17.24 -9.89 -25.99
N SER A 574 16.15 -9.59 -26.71
CA SER A 574 16.20 -8.78 -27.94
C SER A 574 16.35 -7.27 -27.69
N GLY A 575 16.32 -6.80 -26.44
CA GLY A 575 16.37 -5.39 -26.05
C GLY A 575 15.06 -4.60 -26.30
N LYS A 576 14.02 -5.24 -26.84
CA LYS A 576 12.73 -4.60 -27.14
C LYS A 576 12.07 -4.04 -25.87
N ALA A 577 12.08 -4.80 -24.78
CA ALA A 577 11.46 -4.37 -23.51
C ALA A 577 12.13 -3.12 -22.94
N LEU A 578 13.46 -3.02 -23.04
CA LEU A 578 14.18 -1.81 -22.67
C LEU A 578 13.75 -0.63 -23.55
N LYS A 579 13.72 -0.82 -24.88
CA LYS A 579 13.30 0.21 -25.83
C LYS A 579 11.89 0.74 -25.50
N LYS A 580 10.93 -0.12 -25.16
CA LYS A 580 9.57 0.26 -24.74
C LYS A 580 9.57 1.16 -23.51
N LEU A 581 10.35 0.82 -22.48
CA LEU A 581 10.49 1.64 -21.27
C LEU A 581 11.12 3.01 -21.57
N LEU A 582 12.16 3.05 -22.41
CA LEU A 582 12.81 4.29 -22.82
C LEU A 582 11.87 5.18 -23.66
N ASN A 583 11.10 4.57 -24.57
CA ASN A 583 10.07 5.26 -25.34
C ASN A 583 8.98 5.84 -24.43
N TYR A 584 8.50 5.10 -23.42
CA TYR A 584 7.56 5.63 -22.43
C TYR A 584 8.07 6.92 -21.78
N ILE A 585 9.33 6.91 -21.30
CA ILE A 585 9.95 8.09 -20.67
C ILE A 585 9.96 9.27 -21.65
N LYS A 586 10.36 9.04 -22.90
CA LYS A 586 10.44 10.08 -23.94
C LYS A 586 9.06 10.63 -24.37
N VAL A 587 8.07 9.77 -24.56
CA VAL A 587 6.75 10.15 -25.06
C VAL A 587 5.91 10.81 -23.97
N SER A 588 6.00 10.34 -22.72
CA SER A 588 5.26 10.92 -21.58
C SER A 588 5.52 12.42 -21.39
N HIS A 589 6.73 12.91 -21.71
CA HIS A 589 7.06 14.34 -21.68
C HIS A 589 6.50 15.17 -22.84
N LYS A 590 6.24 14.53 -23.97
CA LYS A 590 5.71 15.22 -25.17
C LYS A 590 4.21 15.40 -25.10
N LEU A 591 3.53 14.59 -24.29
CA LEU A 591 2.10 14.71 -24.02
C LEU A 591 1.87 15.95 -23.15
N LYS A 592 1.35 17.01 -23.78
CA LYS A 592 0.90 18.24 -23.12
C LYS A 592 -0.57 18.17 -22.76
#